data_AF-A0A1M6F5W7-F1
#
_entry.id   AF-A0A1M6F5W7-F1
#
_cell.length_a   1.000
_cell.length_b   1.000
_cell.length_c   1.000
_cell.angle_alpha   90.00
_cell.angle_beta   90.00
_cell.angle_gamma   90.00
#
_symmetry.space_group_name_H-M   'P 1'
#
loop_
_entity.id
_entity.type
_entity.pdbx_description
1 polymer ?
#
loop_
_entity_poly.entity_id
_entity_poly.type
_entity_poly.pdbx_seq_one_letter_code
_entity_poly.pdbx_strand_id
1 'polypeptide(L)' 'MTKPISKVTACAMIYEKVVHCCIDMKQMEVGGYDSWGAIPDSQYLIPANQEYRWGVTIVPM' A
#
# COMPACT_ATOMS: atom_id res chain seq x y z
N MET A 1 -33.74 6.75 12.73
CA MET A 1 -32.63 6.80 13.71
C MET A 1 -32.27 5.35 13.98
N THR A 2 -31.48 4.73 13.11
CA THR A 2 -30.02 4.60 13.22
C THR A 2 -29.35 4.70 11.85
N LYS A 3 -28.29 5.51 11.73
CA LYS A 3 -27.46 5.58 10.50
C LYS A 3 -26.51 4.38 10.50
N PRO A 4 -26.27 3.69 9.36
CA PRO A 4 -25.33 2.60 9.31
C PRO A 4 -23.92 3.14 9.57
N ILE A 5 -23.20 2.43 10.45
CA ILE A 5 -21.83 2.69 10.85
C ILE A 5 -20.96 2.77 9.59
N SER A 6 -20.27 3.90 9.44
CA SER A 6 -19.24 4.10 8.43
C SER A 6 -18.20 2.99 8.51
N LYS A 7 -18.05 2.21 7.45
CA LYS A 7 -16.89 1.31 7.31
C LYS A 7 -15.63 2.18 7.17
N VAL A 8 -14.93 2.40 8.28
CA VAL A 8 -13.57 2.95 8.33
C VAL A 8 -12.73 1.94 9.11
N THR A 9 -12.41 0.82 8.46
CA THR A 9 -11.55 -0.24 9.02
C THR A 9 -10.84 -0.88 7.86
N ALA A 10 -9.53 -1.02 8.01
CA ALA A 10 -8.55 -1.42 7.00
C ALA A 10 -9.01 -2.58 6.10
N CYS A 11 -8.51 -2.54 4.85
CA CYS A 11 -8.58 -3.61 3.88
C CYS A 11 -8.42 -4.99 4.55
N ALA A 12 -9.54 -5.73 4.57
CA ALA A 12 -9.65 -7.17 4.75
C ALA A 12 -9.02 -7.81 6.02
N MET A 13 -9.80 -7.85 7.12
CA MET A 13 -9.69 -8.92 8.12
C MET A 13 -10.21 -10.22 7.48
N ILE A 14 -9.30 -11.05 6.94
CA ILE A 14 -9.65 -12.33 6.30
C ILE A 14 -9.51 -13.43 7.35
N TYR A 15 -10.66 -13.99 7.74
CA TYR A 15 -10.75 -15.21 8.52
C TYR A 15 -10.68 -16.40 7.56
N GLU A 16 -9.53 -16.67 6.94
CA GLU A 16 -9.31 -17.90 6.16
C GLU A 16 -7.84 -18.32 6.24
N LYS A 17 -7.56 -19.63 6.13
CA LYS A 17 -6.21 -20.23 6.11
C LYS A 17 -5.50 -19.93 4.78
N VAL A 18 -5.32 -18.66 4.46
CA VAL A 18 -4.67 -18.18 3.25
C VAL A 18 -3.62 -17.14 3.64
N VAL A 19 -2.47 -17.18 2.98
CA VAL A 19 -1.38 -16.24 3.22
C VAL A 19 -1.40 -15.19 2.10
N HIS A 20 -1.45 -13.92 2.47
CA HIS A 20 -1.31 -12.80 1.54
C HIS A 20 0.15 -12.37 1.47
N CYS A 21 0.69 -12.29 0.26
CA CYS A 21 2.04 -11.81 0.01
C CYS A 21 1.96 -10.62 -0.95
N CYS A 22 2.42 -9.45 -0.51
CA CYS A 22 2.65 -8.29 -1.35
C CYS A 22 4.11 -8.30 -1.81
N ILE A 23 4.34 -8.28 -3.12
CA ILE A 23 5.68 -8.21 -3.71
C ILE A 23 5.70 -6.93 -4.53
N ASP A 24 6.41 -5.93 -4.04
CA ASP A 24 6.50 -4.60 -4.65
C ASP A 24 7.97 -4.24 -4.92
N MET A 25 8.25 -3.71 -6.11
CA MET A 25 9.58 -3.20 -6.46
C MET A 25 9.99 -2.03 -5.57
N LYS A 26 9.03 -1.12 -5.36
CA LYS A 26 9.13 0.09 -4.55
C LYS A 26 7.71 0.38 -4.06
N GLN A 27 7.58 0.79 -2.80
CA GLN A 27 6.35 1.31 -2.25
C GLN A 27 6.55 2.81 -1.97
N MET A 28 5.54 3.63 -2.26
CA MET A 28 5.57 5.04 -1.86
C MET A 28 5.55 5.14 -0.34
N GLU A 29 6.24 6.13 0.18
CA GLU A 29 6.16 6.43 1.60
C GLU A 29 4.73 6.83 2.01
N VAL A 30 4.40 6.60 3.27
CA VAL A 30 3.10 6.93 3.86
C VAL A 30 2.94 8.44 4.09
N GLY A 31 4.03 9.17 4.33
CA GLY A 31 4.01 10.57 4.74
C GLY A 31 3.46 10.74 6.17
N GLY A 32 2.79 11.87 6.44
CA GLY A 32 2.09 12.09 7.71
C GLY A 32 2.47 13.35 8.50
N TYR A 33 3.11 14.35 7.88
CA TYR A 33 3.31 15.66 8.51
C TYR A 33 1.98 16.34 8.87
N ASP A 34 0.97 16.18 8.03
CA ASP A 34 -0.43 16.38 8.36
C ASP A 34 -1.27 15.28 7.67
N SER A 35 -2.45 14.97 8.20
CA SER A 35 -3.39 14.03 7.59
C SER A 35 -4.39 14.71 6.64
N TRP A 36 -4.09 15.92 6.16
CA TRP A 36 -5.04 16.80 5.47
C TRP A 36 -4.54 17.37 4.14
N GLY A 37 -3.41 16.90 3.63
CA GLY A 37 -2.89 17.31 2.34
C GLY A 37 -1.37 17.26 2.21
N ALA A 38 -0.64 16.93 3.27
CA ALA A 38 0.79 16.72 3.20
C ALA A 38 1.12 15.54 2.29
N ILE A 39 1.95 15.82 1.29
CA ILE A 39 2.54 14.82 0.40
C ILE A 39 3.87 14.38 1.03
N PRO A 40 4.25 13.10 0.94
CA PRO A 40 5.58 12.64 1.33
C PRO A 40 6.68 13.44 0.64
N ASP A 41 7.85 13.54 1.26
CA ASP A 41 8.96 14.30 0.66
C ASP A 41 9.31 13.75 -0.73
N SER A 42 9.72 14.64 -1.63
CA SER A 42 9.96 14.31 -3.04
C SER A 42 10.98 13.18 -3.25
N GLN A 43 11.89 12.98 -2.30
CA GLN A 43 12.87 11.89 -2.28
C GLN A 43 12.27 10.50 -2.08
N TYR A 44 11.07 10.42 -1.47
CA TYR A 44 10.37 9.17 -1.19
C TYR A 44 9.16 8.92 -2.10
N LEU A 45 8.96 9.81 -3.09
CA LEU A 45 7.99 9.61 -4.16
C LEU A 45 8.55 8.67 -5.22
N ILE A 46 7.67 7.88 -5.82
CA ILE A 46 7.99 7.08 -7.00
C ILE A 46 7.55 7.89 -8.23
N PRO A 47 8.47 8.57 -8.93
CA PRO A 47 8.11 9.40 -10.08
C PRO A 47 7.60 8.55 -11.24
N ALA A 48 6.48 8.96 -11.84
CA ALA A 48 5.83 8.25 -12.94
C ALA A 48 6.54 8.40 -14.31
N ASN A 49 7.50 9.31 -14.43
CA ASN A 49 8.18 9.66 -15.68
C ASN A 49 9.49 8.89 -15.91
N GLN A 50 9.65 7.73 -15.27
CA GLN A 50 10.87 6.93 -15.33
C GLN A 50 10.55 5.49 -15.72
N GLU A 51 11.42 4.87 -16.51
CA GLU A 51 11.31 3.45 -16.82
C GLU A 51 11.83 2.63 -15.64
N TYR A 52 10.97 1.77 -15.08
CA TYR A 52 11.34 0.87 -13.99
C TYR A 52 11.46 -0.56 -14.52
N ARG A 53 12.65 -1.14 -14.37
CA ARG A 53 12.91 -2.54 -14.71
C ARG A 53 13.09 -3.34 -13.43
N TRP A 54 12.23 -4.32 -13.22
CA TRP A 54 12.30 -5.24 -12.10
C TRP A 54 11.83 -6.63 -12.51
N GLY A 55 12.28 -7.64 -11.79
CA GLY A 55 11.85 -9.01 -11.98
C GLY A 55 12.03 -9.79 -10.68
N VAL A 56 11.13 -10.74 -10.43
CA VAL A 56 11.19 -11.66 -9.30
C VAL A 56 11.09 -13.09 -9.84
N THR A 57 11.84 -14.00 -9.25
CA THR A 57 11.74 -15.44 -9.52
C THR A 57 11.36 -16.13 -8.22
N ILE A 58 10.26 -16.88 -8.23
CA ILE A 58 9.76 -17.62 -7.07
C ILE A 58 9.98 -19.11 -7.35
N VAL A 59 10.82 -19.75 -6.54
CA VAL A 59 11.09 -21.18 -6.63
C VAL A 59 10.52 -21.84 -5.38
N PRO A 60 9.49 -22.70 -5.50
CA PRO A 60 9.05 -23.51 -4.38
C PRO A 60 10.13 -24.56 -4.07
N MET A 61 10.44 -24.75 -2.78
CA MET A 61 11.30 -25.82 -2.28
C MET A 61 10.47 -26.97 -1.72
#